data_AF-A0A7K1SD00-F1
#
_entry.id   AF-A0A7K1SD00-F1
#
_cell.length_a   1.000
_cell.length_b   1.000
_cell.length_c   1.000
_cell.angle_alpha   90.00
_cell.angle_beta   90.00
_cell.angle_gamma   90.00
#
_symmetry.space_group_name_H-M   'P 1'
#
loop_
_entity.id
_entity.type
_entity.pdbx_description
1 polymer ?
#
loop_
_entity_poly.entity_id
_entity_poly.type
_entity_poly.pdbx_seq_one_letter_code
_entity_poly.pdbx_strand_id
1 'polypeptide(L)'
;MKAITLSYPNPHIEQIHILRKGLFLFFVLLALLLTGCKKETDVNPAGTLTANAGTDQQVQVGQVVSLDGGSSQDSKGKPFTMQWTIVRKPAKSTVTLTGTTTAKPTFTPDEVGEYELQLTISNENGKSTDNVVIVVSAAQPVTISQSITVKTVLTDRIINPDLPDYIVTKAVDIQAELTINPGVVIAFERDTRMNINDNGGLIIAKGEANRKIRFIGVEKTKGFWAGLTLYSGSNANVFEYVEVLHAGSRTLYSTIKAGMYIAGTKAQIAIKNSLFAENSGYGLYVQDGGIIREFAQNTFSNNTESGMMLSADNVPVLDVASVFTGGNGRNVVEVMGSTIKGTSEVEWTPFTDKTPYRINGELTVTTGWWLNPGVTLEMARDAVIRINTDGYLSARGTATNKITITGAERTAAFWKGIICYSASAQNILDNADISNAGSSVIVSAKKTNVAIYGTGAKMAIKNTRISGSGGYGLFVSYGSSVNTDVMTANTFESNAQTNVLIEK
;
A
#
# COMPACT_ATOMS: atom_id res chain seq x y z
N MET A 1 72.05 -15.31 -37.97
CA MET A 1 72.23 -16.28 -36.88
C MET A 1 70.95 -17.09 -36.75
N LYS A 2 71.09 -18.42 -36.90
CA LYS A 2 70.18 -19.58 -36.75
C LYS A 2 68.81 -19.30 -36.08
N ALA A 3 67.67 -19.51 -36.76
CA ALA A 3 66.98 -20.78 -37.10
C ALA A 3 66.29 -21.41 -35.87
N ILE A 4 65.02 -21.85 -35.87
CA ILE A 4 64.33 -22.76 -36.81
C ILE A 4 62.79 -22.53 -36.80
N THR A 5 62.23 -22.56 -38.01
CA THR A 5 60.83 -22.65 -38.48
C THR A 5 60.14 -24.00 -38.22
N LEU A 6 58.80 -24.04 -38.11
CA LEU A 6 57.93 -24.69 -39.12
C LEU A 6 56.43 -24.52 -38.84
N SER A 7 55.75 -24.05 -39.89
CA SER A 7 54.32 -23.90 -40.17
C SER A 7 53.67 -25.18 -40.67
N TYR A 8 52.35 -25.35 -40.55
CA TYR A 8 51.48 -25.91 -41.62
C TYR A 8 50.04 -25.37 -41.52
N PRO A 9 49.32 -25.19 -42.66
CA PRO A 9 48.04 -24.47 -42.75
C PRO A 9 46.81 -25.38 -42.97
N ASN A 10 45.63 -24.77 -42.81
CA ASN A 10 44.28 -25.23 -43.18
C ASN A 10 43.91 -24.65 -44.59
N PRO A 11 42.69 -24.82 -45.16
CA PRO A 11 41.77 -25.95 -45.42
C PRO A 11 41.64 -26.24 -46.95
N HIS A 12 40.82 -27.19 -47.42
CA HIS A 12 39.97 -27.02 -48.62
C HIS A 12 38.94 -28.17 -48.83
N ILE A 13 37.83 -27.76 -49.43
CA ILE A 13 36.57 -28.41 -49.81
C ILE A 13 36.73 -29.19 -51.12
N GLU A 14 36.02 -30.30 -51.33
CA GLU A 14 35.26 -30.57 -52.59
C GLU A 14 34.34 -31.81 -52.52
N GLN A 15 33.10 -31.63 -53.00
CA GLN A 15 32.11 -32.65 -53.35
C GLN A 15 32.34 -33.13 -54.79
N ILE A 16 32.11 -34.42 -55.10
CA ILE A 16 31.74 -34.87 -56.45
C ILE A 16 30.67 -35.98 -56.38
N HIS A 17 29.62 -35.78 -57.19
CA HIS A 17 28.50 -36.68 -57.52
C HIS A 17 28.81 -37.52 -58.80
N ILE A 18 27.89 -38.44 -59.16
CA ILE A 18 27.67 -39.13 -60.47
C ILE A 18 28.16 -40.60 -60.50
N LEU A 19 27.32 -41.64 -60.44
CA LEU A 19 26.30 -42.23 -61.36
C LEU A 19 26.85 -43.09 -62.53
N ARG A 20 26.18 -44.24 -62.77
CA ARG A 20 26.13 -45.15 -63.96
C ARG A 20 27.02 -46.41 -63.90
N LYS A 21 26.45 -47.63 -63.82
CA LYS A 21 25.66 -48.48 -64.78
C LYS A 21 26.56 -49.49 -65.52
N GLY A 22 26.13 -50.75 -65.54
CA GLY A 22 26.62 -51.83 -66.43
C GLY A 22 26.31 -53.19 -65.80
N LEU A 23 25.13 -53.79 -66.01
CA LEU A 23 24.68 -54.54 -67.19
C LEU A 23 25.54 -55.79 -67.45
N PHE A 24 25.04 -56.98 -67.10
CA PHE A 24 25.32 -58.21 -67.83
C PHE A 24 24.12 -59.17 -67.78
N LEU A 25 23.88 -59.80 -68.94
CA LEU A 25 22.66 -60.47 -69.42
C LEU A 25 22.78 -62.01 -69.32
N PHE A 26 21.70 -62.70 -69.72
CA PHE A 26 21.48 -64.16 -69.96
C PHE A 26 20.93 -64.96 -68.76
N PHE A 27 19.83 -65.74 -68.84
CA PHE A 27 19.30 -66.57 -69.93
C PHE A 27 17.74 -66.58 -69.96
N VAL A 28 17.22 -66.85 -71.17
CA VAL A 28 15.82 -67.08 -71.59
C VAL A 28 15.61 -68.63 -71.65
N LEU A 29 14.53 -69.28 -71.18
CA LEU A 29 13.19 -69.51 -71.77
C LEU A 29 12.55 -70.68 -70.96
N LEU A 30 11.22 -70.73 -70.75
CA LEU A 30 10.32 -71.85 -71.17
C LEU A 30 8.90 -71.78 -70.55
N ALA A 31 7.94 -71.35 -71.39
CA ALA A 31 6.59 -71.87 -71.67
C ALA A 31 5.55 -72.28 -70.59
N LEU A 32 4.39 -71.57 -70.65
CA LEU A 32 2.99 -72.07 -70.82
C LEU A 32 2.25 -72.79 -69.66
N LEU A 33 1.25 -72.11 -69.04
CA LEU A 33 -0.22 -72.37 -69.16
C LEU A 33 -1.05 -71.86 -67.96
N LEU A 34 -2.06 -71.03 -68.29
CA LEU A 34 -3.45 -70.94 -67.76
C LEU A 34 -3.77 -70.59 -66.29
N THR A 35 -4.94 -69.91 -66.18
CA THR A 35 -5.77 -69.59 -65.00
C THR A 35 -5.30 -68.36 -64.20
N GLY A 36 -6.12 -67.37 -63.82
CA GLY A 36 -7.56 -67.36 -63.58
C GLY A 36 -7.84 -67.06 -62.11
N CYS A 37 -8.07 -65.79 -61.78
CA CYS A 37 -8.61 -65.23 -60.52
C CYS A 37 -7.73 -65.26 -59.25
N LYS A 38 -7.35 -64.07 -58.78
CA LYS A 38 -8.12 -63.26 -57.81
C LYS A 38 -7.50 -61.86 -57.72
N LYS A 39 -8.35 -60.83 -57.67
CA LYS A 39 -7.95 -59.54 -57.08
C LYS A 39 -7.36 -59.86 -55.71
N GLU A 40 -6.07 -59.61 -55.53
CA GLU A 40 -5.59 -59.26 -54.20
C GLU A 40 -6.41 -58.04 -53.81
N THR A 41 -7.30 -58.22 -52.84
CA THR A 41 -7.71 -57.11 -52.01
C THR A 41 -6.43 -56.63 -51.36
N ASP A 42 -5.80 -55.65 -51.98
CA ASP A 42 -4.80 -54.81 -51.35
C ASP A 42 -5.44 -54.43 -50.01
N VAL A 43 -4.93 -55.01 -48.92
CA VAL A 43 -5.36 -54.67 -47.57
C VAL A 43 -4.82 -53.26 -47.39
N ASN A 44 -5.61 -52.29 -47.82
CA ASN A 44 -5.38 -50.88 -47.61
C ASN A 44 -4.97 -50.74 -46.14
N PRO A 45 -3.72 -50.36 -45.80
CA PRO A 45 -3.30 -50.34 -44.41
C PRO A 45 -4.33 -49.51 -43.65
N ALA A 46 -4.89 -50.08 -42.59
CA ALA A 46 -5.83 -49.39 -41.72
C ALA A 46 -5.23 -48.01 -41.43
N GLY A 47 -6.01 -46.94 -41.64
CA GLY A 47 -5.48 -45.58 -41.51
C GLY A 47 -4.76 -45.44 -40.17
N THR A 48 -3.50 -45.01 -40.19
CA THR A 48 -2.73 -44.80 -38.97
C THR A 48 -3.26 -43.58 -38.24
N LEU A 49 -3.57 -43.77 -36.96
CA LEU A 49 -4.02 -42.75 -36.03
C LEU A 49 -2.80 -42.27 -35.22
N THR A 50 -2.55 -40.96 -35.21
CA THR A 50 -1.38 -40.37 -34.55
C THR A 50 -1.84 -39.33 -33.53
N ALA A 51 -1.74 -39.67 -32.24
CA ALA A 51 -1.91 -38.72 -31.16
C ALA A 51 -0.74 -37.73 -31.13
N ASN A 52 -1.03 -36.48 -30.81
CA ASN A 52 -0.05 -35.45 -30.53
C ASN A 52 -0.58 -34.61 -29.37
N ALA A 53 0.01 -34.75 -28.19
CA ALA A 53 -0.36 -34.07 -26.96
C ALA A 53 0.26 -32.66 -26.83
N GLY A 54 1.03 -32.23 -27.84
CA GLY A 54 1.77 -30.99 -27.84
C GLY A 54 3.14 -31.14 -27.17
N THR A 55 3.87 -30.02 -27.07
CA THR A 55 5.18 -29.99 -26.44
C THR A 55 5.07 -29.90 -24.92
N ASP A 56 6.06 -30.45 -24.22
CA ASP A 56 6.25 -30.24 -22.79
C ASP A 56 6.26 -28.76 -22.43
N GLN A 57 5.73 -28.43 -21.24
CA GLN A 57 5.59 -27.04 -20.78
C GLN A 57 6.28 -26.84 -19.44
N GLN A 58 6.86 -25.66 -19.24
CA GLN A 58 7.31 -25.19 -17.93
C GLN A 58 6.41 -24.05 -17.47
N VAL A 59 5.82 -24.21 -16.28
CA VAL A 59 4.88 -23.24 -15.72
C VAL A 59 5.13 -23.00 -14.24
N GLN A 60 4.57 -21.93 -13.70
CA GLN A 60 4.53 -21.71 -12.26
C GLN A 60 3.31 -22.39 -11.64
N VAL A 61 3.43 -22.81 -10.38
CA VAL A 61 2.26 -23.26 -9.61
C VAL A 61 1.17 -22.17 -9.61
N GLY A 62 -0.09 -22.56 -9.80
CA GLY A 62 -1.22 -21.64 -9.94
C GLY A 62 -1.42 -21.04 -11.35
N GLN A 63 -0.49 -21.25 -12.28
CA GLN A 63 -0.65 -20.81 -13.67
C GLN A 63 -1.61 -21.75 -14.43
N VAL A 64 -2.59 -21.19 -15.14
CA VAL A 64 -3.46 -21.99 -16.02
C VAL A 64 -2.62 -22.58 -17.15
N VAL A 65 -2.64 -23.90 -17.26
CA VAL A 65 -2.03 -24.67 -18.33
C VAL A 65 -3.09 -24.97 -19.38
N SER A 66 -2.79 -24.67 -20.64
CA SER A 66 -3.59 -25.11 -21.79
C SER A 66 -2.80 -26.18 -22.54
N LEU A 67 -3.39 -27.37 -22.68
CA LEU A 67 -2.83 -28.42 -23.55
C LEU A 67 -3.33 -28.21 -24.97
N ASP A 68 -2.67 -28.83 -25.95
CA ASP A 68 -3.08 -28.74 -27.35
C ASP A 68 -2.95 -30.09 -28.06
N GLY A 69 -4.09 -30.75 -28.22
CA GLY A 69 -4.25 -31.98 -28.98
C GLY A 69 -4.57 -31.75 -30.46
N GLY A 70 -4.65 -30.50 -30.90
CA GLY A 70 -5.18 -30.10 -32.21
C GLY A 70 -4.35 -30.57 -33.41
N SER A 71 -3.09 -30.98 -33.19
CA SER A 71 -2.22 -31.58 -34.22
C SER A 71 -2.36 -33.10 -34.33
N SER A 72 -3.27 -33.70 -33.57
CA SER A 72 -3.63 -35.12 -33.71
C SER A 72 -4.34 -35.38 -35.04
N GLN A 73 -4.06 -36.52 -35.67
CA GLN A 73 -4.58 -36.79 -37.01
C GLN A 73 -4.79 -38.28 -37.30
N ASP A 74 -5.74 -38.56 -38.17
CA ASP A 74 -5.86 -39.83 -38.89
C ASP A 74 -5.30 -39.65 -40.30
N SER A 75 -4.42 -40.55 -40.75
CA SER A 75 -3.78 -40.48 -42.08
C SER A 75 -4.75 -40.43 -43.27
N LYS A 76 -6.03 -40.76 -43.08
CA LYS A 76 -7.10 -40.70 -44.08
C LYS A 76 -8.15 -39.64 -43.78
N GLY A 77 -7.90 -38.76 -42.79
CA GLY A 77 -8.80 -37.69 -42.40
C GLY A 77 -10.11 -38.17 -41.76
N LYS A 78 -10.16 -39.42 -41.27
CA LYS A 78 -11.35 -39.93 -40.58
C LYS A 78 -11.53 -39.22 -39.23
N PRO A 79 -12.79 -38.99 -38.79
CA PRO A 79 -13.05 -38.44 -37.46
C PRO A 79 -12.58 -39.40 -36.36
N PHE A 80 -12.17 -38.84 -35.23
CA PHE A 80 -11.77 -39.56 -34.03
C PHE A 80 -12.22 -38.80 -32.78
N THR A 81 -12.30 -39.48 -31.65
CA THR A 81 -12.58 -38.87 -30.34
C THR A 81 -11.29 -38.64 -29.57
N MET A 82 -11.29 -37.66 -28.65
CA MET A 82 -10.17 -37.35 -27.77
C MET A 82 -10.55 -37.62 -26.31
N GLN A 83 -9.59 -38.08 -25.52
CA GLN A 83 -9.71 -38.20 -24.07
C GLN A 83 -8.36 -37.89 -23.43
N TRP A 84 -8.36 -36.88 -22.56
CA TRP A 84 -7.23 -36.51 -21.72
C TRP A 84 -7.34 -37.13 -20.34
N THR A 85 -6.21 -37.60 -19.81
CA THR A 85 -6.08 -38.15 -18.46
C THR A 85 -4.81 -37.61 -17.79
N ILE A 86 -4.87 -37.42 -16.47
CA ILE A 86 -3.66 -37.16 -15.67
C ILE A 86 -3.10 -38.53 -15.28
N VAL A 87 -1.91 -38.86 -15.80
CA VAL A 87 -1.22 -40.13 -15.53
C VAL A 87 -0.44 -40.04 -14.23
N ARG A 88 0.24 -38.91 -14.01
CA ARG A 88 1.04 -38.65 -12.83
C ARG A 88 0.89 -37.20 -12.39
N LYS A 89 0.87 -36.98 -11.08
CA LYS A 89 0.91 -35.66 -10.46
C LYS A 89 1.57 -35.76 -9.08
N PRO A 90 2.03 -34.65 -8.48
CA PRO A 90 2.55 -34.63 -7.12
C PRO A 90 1.54 -35.24 -6.13
N ALA A 91 2.03 -35.96 -5.12
CA ALA A 91 1.17 -36.74 -4.22
C ALA A 91 0.11 -35.92 -3.46
N LYS A 92 0.40 -34.63 -3.21
CA LYS A 92 -0.52 -33.69 -2.55
C LYS A 92 -1.46 -32.97 -3.52
N SER A 93 -1.22 -33.07 -4.82
CA SER A 93 -2.02 -32.38 -5.82
C SER A 93 -3.43 -32.96 -5.87
N THR A 94 -4.44 -32.09 -5.90
CA THR A 94 -5.86 -32.42 -6.01
C THR A 94 -6.45 -32.06 -7.37
N VAL A 95 -5.65 -31.48 -8.26
CA VAL A 95 -6.10 -30.93 -9.55
C VAL A 95 -6.83 -31.94 -10.44
N THR A 96 -7.81 -31.43 -11.20
CA THR A 96 -8.56 -32.11 -12.25
C THR A 96 -8.50 -31.31 -13.56
N LEU A 97 -8.73 -31.99 -14.69
CA LEU A 97 -8.77 -31.37 -16.02
C LEU A 97 -10.18 -30.87 -16.36
N THR A 98 -10.27 -29.70 -16.97
CA THR A 98 -11.49 -29.18 -17.59
C THR A 98 -11.43 -29.39 -19.10
N GLY A 99 -12.53 -29.87 -19.70
CA GLY A 99 -12.61 -30.11 -21.14
C GLY A 99 -11.83 -31.34 -21.62
N THR A 100 -11.82 -32.43 -20.84
CA THR A 100 -11.03 -33.65 -21.10
C THR A 100 -11.28 -34.32 -22.45
N THR A 101 -12.39 -34.02 -23.13
CA THR A 101 -12.72 -34.55 -24.46
C THR A 101 -12.51 -33.55 -25.60
N THR A 102 -11.92 -32.40 -25.30
CA THR A 102 -11.69 -31.31 -26.26
C THR A 102 -10.24 -31.32 -26.76
N ALA A 103 -9.99 -30.61 -27.86
CA ALA A 103 -8.63 -30.41 -28.38
C ALA A 103 -7.76 -29.54 -27.46
N LYS A 104 -8.34 -28.72 -26.58
CA LYS A 104 -7.61 -27.78 -25.72
C LYS A 104 -8.14 -27.81 -24.28
N PRO A 105 -7.91 -28.91 -23.54
CA PRO A 105 -8.25 -28.96 -22.12
C PRO A 105 -7.35 -28.00 -21.33
N THR A 106 -7.82 -27.64 -20.14
CA THR A 106 -7.07 -26.77 -19.22
C THR A 106 -7.06 -27.33 -17.81
N PHE A 107 -6.03 -27.00 -17.05
CA PHE A 107 -5.96 -27.21 -15.61
C PHE A 107 -5.04 -26.19 -14.94
N THR A 108 -5.13 -26.05 -13.63
CA THR A 108 -4.27 -25.16 -12.84
C THR A 108 -3.50 -26.00 -11.81
N PRO A 109 -2.19 -26.24 -12.00
CA PRO A 109 -1.41 -27.01 -11.04
C PRO A 109 -1.44 -26.37 -9.65
N ASP A 110 -1.70 -27.18 -8.63
CA ASP A 110 -1.80 -26.76 -7.22
C ASP A 110 -0.55 -27.09 -6.39
N GLU A 111 0.36 -27.90 -6.94
CA GLU A 111 1.62 -28.29 -6.30
C GLU A 111 2.82 -28.19 -7.27
N VAL A 112 4.01 -27.94 -6.73
CA VAL A 112 5.28 -27.98 -7.46
C VAL A 112 5.66 -29.43 -7.79
N GLY A 113 6.20 -29.65 -8.98
CA GLY A 113 6.63 -30.95 -9.46
C GLY A 113 6.15 -31.25 -10.88
N GLU A 114 6.33 -32.50 -11.31
CA GLU A 114 5.96 -32.94 -12.65
C GLU A 114 4.52 -33.46 -12.68
N TYR A 115 3.77 -33.01 -13.69
CA TYR A 115 2.47 -33.56 -14.06
C TYR A 115 2.63 -34.20 -15.43
N GLU A 116 2.29 -35.48 -15.54
CA GLU A 116 2.29 -36.20 -16.80
C GLU A 116 0.84 -36.39 -17.22
N LEU A 117 0.50 -35.89 -18.40
CA LEU A 117 -0.83 -35.98 -18.98
C LEU A 117 -0.77 -36.77 -20.27
N GLN A 118 -1.79 -37.58 -20.50
CA GLN A 118 -1.89 -38.40 -21.71
C GLN A 118 -3.10 -37.99 -22.52
N LEU A 119 -2.88 -37.76 -23.81
CA LEU A 119 -3.93 -37.70 -24.82
C LEU A 119 -4.13 -39.09 -25.42
N THR A 120 -5.33 -39.63 -25.33
CA THR A 120 -5.78 -40.79 -26.10
C THR A 120 -6.73 -40.35 -27.19
N ILE A 121 -6.44 -40.68 -28.44
CA ILE A 121 -7.39 -40.55 -29.55
C ILE A 121 -7.89 -41.92 -30.01
N SER A 122 -9.17 -42.02 -30.38
CA SER A 122 -9.81 -43.30 -30.74
C SER A 122 -10.72 -43.18 -31.96
N ASN A 123 -10.64 -44.14 -32.89
CA ASN A 123 -11.61 -44.34 -33.96
C ASN A 123 -11.83 -45.84 -34.24
N GLU A 124 -12.53 -46.16 -35.34
CA GLU A 124 -12.79 -47.55 -35.75
C GLU A 124 -11.52 -48.38 -36.05
N ASN A 125 -10.38 -47.73 -36.33
CA ASN A 125 -9.11 -48.38 -36.63
C ASN A 125 -8.28 -48.67 -35.35
N GLY A 126 -8.69 -48.17 -34.19
CA GLY A 126 -8.00 -48.40 -32.92
C GLY A 126 -7.76 -47.13 -32.09
N LYS A 127 -6.73 -47.18 -31.25
CA LYS A 127 -6.35 -46.09 -30.33
C LYS A 127 -4.90 -45.68 -30.56
N SER A 128 -4.61 -44.40 -30.35
CA SER A 128 -3.26 -43.84 -30.33
C SER A 128 -3.12 -42.96 -29.10
N THR A 129 -1.94 -42.95 -28.48
CA THR A 129 -1.68 -42.19 -27.25
C THR A 129 -0.40 -41.38 -27.38
N ASP A 130 -0.40 -40.19 -26.79
CA ASP A 130 0.79 -39.36 -26.63
C ASP A 130 0.79 -38.69 -25.27
N ASN A 131 1.97 -38.47 -24.69
CA ASN A 131 2.13 -37.89 -23.37
C ASN A 131 2.75 -36.50 -23.48
N VAL A 132 2.36 -35.61 -22.56
CA VAL A 132 2.97 -34.31 -22.35
C VAL A 132 3.33 -34.14 -20.89
N VAL A 133 4.53 -33.66 -20.63
CA VAL A 133 5.03 -33.38 -19.28
C VAL A 133 4.95 -31.89 -19.01
N ILE A 134 4.32 -31.56 -17.89
CA ILE A 134 4.24 -30.19 -17.37
C ILE A 134 5.11 -30.11 -16.12
N VAL A 135 6.22 -29.39 -16.24
CA VAL A 135 7.15 -29.15 -15.12
C VAL A 135 6.71 -27.88 -14.41
N VAL A 136 6.22 -28.05 -13.18
CA VAL A 136 5.71 -26.95 -12.37
C VAL A 136 6.77 -26.53 -11.36
N SER A 137 7.16 -25.26 -11.38
CA SER A 137 8.15 -24.68 -10.47
C SER A 137 7.53 -23.65 -9.53
N ALA A 138 8.22 -23.38 -8.42
CA ALA A 138 7.90 -22.22 -7.58
C ALA A 138 8.54 -20.97 -8.19
N ALA A 139 7.76 -19.90 -8.32
CA ALA A 139 8.30 -18.58 -8.65
C ALA A 139 9.20 -18.10 -7.50
N GLN A 140 10.39 -17.59 -7.83
CA GLN A 140 11.30 -17.02 -6.84
C GLN A 140 11.24 -15.50 -6.87
N PRO A 141 11.26 -14.83 -5.70
CA PRO A 141 11.31 -13.38 -5.62
C PRO A 141 12.60 -12.83 -6.25
N VAL A 142 12.52 -11.66 -6.89
CA VAL A 142 13.70 -10.96 -7.39
C VAL A 142 14.31 -10.10 -6.28
N THR A 143 15.60 -10.30 -6.03
CA THR A 143 16.34 -9.52 -5.04
C THR A 143 16.57 -8.07 -5.51
N ILE A 144 16.22 -7.11 -4.66
CA ILE A 144 16.60 -5.70 -4.77
C ILE A 144 17.63 -5.42 -3.67
N SER A 145 18.89 -5.23 -4.07
CA SER A 145 20.02 -5.03 -3.14
C SER A 145 20.83 -3.76 -3.39
N GLN A 146 20.41 -2.97 -4.38
CA GLN A 146 21.08 -1.76 -4.83
C GLN A 146 20.06 -0.64 -5.03
N SER A 147 20.54 0.60 -4.95
CA SER A 147 19.74 1.80 -5.21
C SER A 147 19.20 1.83 -6.64
N ILE A 148 17.99 2.37 -6.79
CA ILE A 148 17.33 2.57 -8.08
C ILE A 148 17.77 3.92 -8.64
N THR A 149 18.72 3.89 -9.57
CA THR A 149 19.35 5.08 -10.19
C THR A 149 18.87 5.36 -11.62
N VAL A 150 18.07 4.45 -12.18
CA VAL A 150 17.43 4.58 -13.49
C VAL A 150 15.95 4.28 -13.36
N LYS A 151 15.14 4.78 -14.30
CA LYS A 151 13.71 4.49 -14.36
C LYS A 151 13.48 2.98 -14.31
N THR A 152 12.75 2.53 -13.30
CA THR A 152 12.52 1.10 -13.03
C THR A 152 11.03 0.85 -12.86
N VAL A 153 10.55 -0.25 -13.46
CA VAL A 153 9.17 -0.72 -13.34
C VAL A 153 9.17 -2.08 -12.67
N LEU A 154 8.47 -2.19 -11.53
CA LEU A 154 8.23 -3.46 -10.86
C LEU A 154 6.89 -4.02 -11.34
N THR A 155 6.89 -5.28 -11.74
CA THR A 155 5.74 -5.99 -12.31
C THR A 155 5.35 -7.16 -11.43
N ASP A 156 4.05 -7.40 -11.30
CA ASP A 156 3.49 -8.60 -10.67
C ASP A 156 3.94 -9.85 -11.45
N ARG A 157 4.68 -10.73 -10.78
CA ARG A 157 5.44 -11.85 -11.36
C ARG A 157 5.26 -13.16 -10.61
N ILE A 158 4.69 -13.14 -9.41
CA ILE A 158 4.33 -14.32 -8.64
C ILE A 158 2.81 -14.36 -8.49
N ILE A 159 2.20 -15.36 -9.13
CA ILE A 159 0.74 -15.53 -9.19
C ILE A 159 0.11 -15.64 -7.80
N ASN A 160 0.80 -16.26 -6.85
CA ASN A 160 0.33 -16.34 -5.47
C ASN A 160 0.59 -14.99 -4.78
N PRO A 161 -0.45 -14.18 -4.51
CA PRO A 161 -0.26 -12.86 -3.93
C PRO A 161 0.40 -12.96 -2.56
N ASP A 162 0.24 -14.04 -1.80
CA ASP A 162 0.81 -14.18 -0.45
C ASP A 162 2.33 -14.31 -0.41
N LEU A 163 2.96 -14.51 -1.57
CA LEU A 163 4.40 -14.58 -1.75
C LEU A 163 4.92 -13.28 -2.37
N PRO A 164 6.13 -12.83 -2.01
CA PRO A 164 6.68 -11.58 -2.52
C PRO A 164 7.25 -11.72 -3.92
N ASP A 165 6.93 -10.80 -4.82
CA ASP A 165 7.57 -10.66 -6.13
C ASP A 165 9.03 -10.22 -6.02
N TYR A 166 9.32 -9.39 -5.01
CA TYR A 166 10.62 -8.79 -4.79
C TYR A 166 11.01 -8.88 -3.32
N ILE A 167 12.31 -9.12 -3.06
CA ILE A 167 12.87 -9.07 -1.70
C ILE A 167 13.95 -8.00 -1.64
N VAL A 168 13.76 -7.01 -0.76
CA VAL A 168 14.74 -5.98 -0.43
C VAL A 168 15.67 -6.51 0.66
N THR A 169 16.95 -6.74 0.32
CA THR A 169 17.94 -7.37 1.22
C THR A 169 18.93 -6.37 1.81
N LYS A 170 18.94 -5.14 1.31
CA LYS A 170 19.75 -4.03 1.81
C LYS A 170 18.94 -2.75 1.82
N ALA A 171 19.41 -1.72 2.52
CA ALA A 171 18.82 -0.40 2.37
C ALA A 171 18.94 0.06 0.90
N VAL A 172 17.82 0.50 0.32
CA VAL A 172 17.73 0.91 -1.08
C VAL A 172 17.35 2.38 -1.15
N ASP A 173 18.10 3.17 -1.91
CA ASP A 173 17.74 4.53 -2.23
C ASP A 173 17.07 4.59 -3.61
N ILE A 174 15.97 5.30 -3.70
CA ILE A 174 15.28 5.63 -4.95
C ILE A 174 15.75 7.02 -5.37
N GLN A 175 16.54 7.06 -6.43
CA GLN A 175 17.17 8.26 -7.01
C GLN A 175 16.69 8.51 -8.45
N ALA A 176 15.79 7.68 -8.96
CA ALA A 176 15.08 7.84 -10.23
C ALA A 176 13.62 7.39 -10.06
N GLU A 177 12.82 7.47 -11.13
CA GLU A 177 11.43 6.99 -11.11
C GLU A 177 11.36 5.49 -10.80
N LEU A 178 10.67 5.14 -9.72
CA LEU A 178 10.22 3.79 -9.42
C LEU A 178 8.71 3.70 -9.62
N THR A 179 8.30 2.98 -10.66
CA THR A 179 6.89 2.64 -10.91
C THR A 179 6.62 1.21 -10.44
N ILE A 180 5.53 1.01 -9.71
CA ILE A 180 5.12 -0.29 -9.17
C ILE A 180 3.71 -0.59 -9.68
N ASN A 181 3.57 -1.68 -10.43
CA ASN A 181 2.30 -2.08 -11.04
C ASN A 181 1.36 -2.75 -10.02
N PRO A 182 0.03 -2.79 -10.31
CA PRO A 182 -0.94 -3.50 -9.47
C PRO A 182 -0.55 -4.95 -9.20
N GLY A 183 -0.81 -5.41 -7.97
CA GLY A 183 -0.55 -6.77 -7.51
C GLY A 183 0.84 -7.00 -6.90
N VAL A 184 1.79 -6.09 -7.12
CA VAL A 184 3.18 -6.29 -6.68
C VAL A 184 3.30 -6.35 -5.15
N VAL A 185 3.97 -7.40 -4.66
CA VAL A 185 4.37 -7.58 -3.26
C VAL A 185 5.88 -7.47 -3.11
N ILE A 186 6.31 -6.50 -2.29
CA ILE A 186 7.71 -6.25 -1.96
C ILE A 186 7.93 -6.61 -0.49
N ALA A 187 8.70 -7.67 -0.25
CA ALA A 187 9.12 -8.04 1.10
C ALA A 187 10.47 -7.42 1.47
N PHE A 188 10.63 -7.05 2.73
CA PHE A 188 11.83 -6.44 3.29
C PHE A 188 12.46 -7.40 4.29
N GLU A 189 13.76 -7.66 4.12
CA GLU A 189 14.54 -8.34 5.15
C GLU A 189 14.64 -7.47 6.41
N ARG A 190 15.04 -8.11 7.51
CA ARG A 190 15.10 -7.49 8.83
C ARG A 190 15.87 -6.17 8.81
N ASP A 191 15.29 -5.14 9.42
CA ASP A 191 15.89 -3.81 9.58
C ASP A 191 16.23 -3.05 8.27
N THR A 192 15.89 -3.59 7.11
CA THR A 192 16.06 -2.91 5.81
C THR A 192 15.06 -1.76 5.65
N ARG A 193 15.36 -0.82 4.76
CA ARG A 193 14.57 0.39 4.50
C ARG A 193 14.59 0.74 3.01
N MET A 194 13.59 1.49 2.57
CA MET A 194 13.60 2.15 1.25
C MET A 194 13.47 3.66 1.45
N ASN A 195 14.39 4.43 0.85
CA ASN A 195 14.39 5.89 0.93
C ASN A 195 14.08 6.48 -0.45
N ILE A 196 13.03 7.29 -0.54
CA ILE A 196 12.65 8.01 -1.75
C ILE A 196 13.25 9.41 -1.66
N ASN A 197 14.41 9.60 -2.29
CA ASN A 197 15.24 10.78 -2.11
C ASN A 197 14.82 11.96 -3.01
N ASP A 198 15.23 13.17 -2.63
CA ASP A 198 14.99 14.43 -3.35
C ASP A 198 15.87 14.63 -4.61
N ASN A 199 16.93 13.84 -4.75
CA ASN A 199 17.83 13.82 -5.92
C ASN A 199 17.25 13.06 -7.13
N GLY A 200 16.04 13.43 -7.57
CA GLY A 200 15.38 12.82 -8.73
C GLY A 200 14.57 11.55 -8.42
N GLY A 201 14.53 11.11 -7.16
CA GLY A 201 13.68 10.01 -6.72
C GLY A 201 12.20 10.35 -6.86
N LEU A 202 11.40 9.37 -7.26
CA LEU A 202 9.95 9.46 -7.42
C LEU A 202 9.37 8.06 -7.26
N ILE A 203 8.26 7.93 -6.53
CA ILE A 203 7.52 6.67 -6.40
C ILE A 203 6.10 6.79 -6.98
N ILE A 204 5.78 5.90 -7.94
CA ILE A 204 4.44 5.76 -8.51
C ILE A 204 3.95 4.36 -8.17
N ALA A 205 3.17 4.24 -7.09
CA ALA A 205 2.55 2.98 -6.68
C ALA A 205 1.02 3.10 -6.79
N LYS A 206 0.48 2.57 -7.89
CA LYS A 206 -0.96 2.58 -8.18
C LYS A 206 -1.46 1.15 -8.35
N GLY A 207 -1.96 0.58 -7.28
CA GLY A 207 -2.65 -0.70 -7.28
C GLY A 207 -4.12 -0.57 -7.68
N GLU A 208 -4.83 -1.69 -7.55
CA GLU A 208 -6.28 -1.79 -7.75
C GLU A 208 -6.92 -2.41 -6.50
N ALA A 209 -8.23 -2.26 -6.32
CA ALA A 209 -8.94 -2.76 -5.14
C ALA A 209 -8.73 -4.27 -4.88
N ASN A 210 -8.65 -5.06 -5.95
CA ASN A 210 -8.41 -6.51 -5.93
C ASN A 210 -6.93 -6.89 -6.22
N ARG A 211 -6.07 -5.92 -6.54
CA ARG A 211 -4.65 -6.12 -6.87
C ARG A 211 -3.82 -5.01 -6.23
N LYS A 212 -3.84 -5.00 -4.89
CA LYS A 212 -3.13 -4.01 -4.08
C LYS A 212 -1.62 -4.20 -4.20
N ILE A 213 -0.88 -3.10 -4.07
CA ILE A 213 0.58 -3.14 -3.92
C ILE A 213 0.89 -3.28 -2.43
N ARG A 214 1.82 -4.17 -2.05
CA ARG A 214 2.11 -4.41 -0.63
C ARG A 214 3.60 -4.27 -0.31
N PHE A 215 3.91 -3.47 0.69
CA PHE A 215 5.23 -3.39 1.33
C PHE A 215 5.14 -4.14 2.67
N ILE A 216 5.85 -5.27 2.79
CA ILE A 216 5.73 -6.19 3.94
C ILE A 216 7.10 -6.60 4.50
N GLY A 217 7.17 -7.06 5.75
CA GLY A 217 8.33 -7.82 6.21
C GLY A 217 8.37 -9.22 5.60
N VAL A 218 9.57 -9.78 5.39
CA VAL A 218 9.73 -11.21 5.04
C VAL A 218 9.07 -12.09 6.10
N GLU A 219 9.26 -11.75 7.38
CA GLU A 219 8.38 -12.25 8.44
C GLU A 219 7.25 -11.24 8.67
N LYS A 220 6.03 -11.74 8.73
CA LYS A 220 4.81 -10.96 8.94
C LYS A 220 4.63 -10.62 10.43
N THR A 221 5.61 -9.91 10.99
CA THR A 221 5.67 -9.52 12.40
C THR A 221 5.81 -8.00 12.54
N LYS A 222 5.08 -7.38 13.48
CA LYS A 222 5.15 -5.92 13.67
C LYS A 222 6.59 -5.50 13.98
N GLY A 223 7.11 -4.52 13.25
CA GLY A 223 8.47 -4.03 13.46
C GLY A 223 9.56 -4.98 12.96
N PHE A 224 9.31 -5.73 11.89
CA PHE A 224 10.31 -6.60 11.28
C PHE A 224 11.35 -5.82 10.46
N TRP A 225 10.88 -4.87 9.66
CA TRP A 225 11.73 -4.01 8.81
C TRP A 225 11.59 -2.54 9.23
N ALA A 226 12.50 -1.68 8.77
CA ALA A 226 12.59 -0.33 9.32
C ALA A 226 11.45 0.60 8.87
N GLY A 227 11.01 0.50 7.62
CA GLY A 227 9.97 1.34 7.03
C GLY A 227 10.42 2.13 5.80
N LEU A 228 9.55 3.03 5.33
CA LEU A 228 9.77 3.89 4.16
C LEU A 228 10.12 5.31 4.60
N THR A 229 11.04 5.97 3.88
CA THR A 229 11.25 7.41 4.03
C THR A 229 11.00 8.12 2.70
N LEU A 230 10.35 9.29 2.74
CA LEU A 230 10.07 10.12 1.57
C LEU A 230 10.62 11.53 1.80
N TYR A 231 11.63 11.88 1.02
CA TYR A 231 12.21 13.22 0.89
C TYR A 231 11.89 13.87 -0.46
N SER A 232 11.51 13.06 -1.46
CA SER A 232 11.20 13.55 -2.81
C SER A 232 10.09 14.59 -2.82
N GLY A 233 10.39 15.73 -3.44
CA GLY A 233 9.42 16.78 -3.73
C GLY A 233 8.69 16.63 -5.06
N SER A 234 8.73 15.45 -5.69
CA SER A 234 7.99 15.20 -6.92
C SER A 234 6.48 15.22 -6.65
N ASN A 235 5.74 16.03 -7.40
CA ASN A 235 4.28 16.02 -7.35
C ASN A 235 3.68 14.74 -7.96
N ALA A 236 4.47 13.90 -8.61
CA ALA A 236 4.03 12.61 -9.12
C ALA A 236 4.08 11.48 -8.07
N ASN A 237 4.64 11.73 -6.88
CA ASN A 237 4.63 10.76 -5.80
C ASN A 237 3.19 10.40 -5.43
N VAL A 238 2.87 9.10 -5.46
CA VAL A 238 1.50 8.62 -5.24
C VAL A 238 1.47 7.19 -4.70
N PHE A 239 0.64 6.99 -3.67
CA PHE A 239 0.14 5.72 -3.19
C PHE A 239 -1.36 5.64 -3.45
N GLU A 240 -1.79 4.66 -4.23
CA GLU A 240 -3.19 4.35 -4.47
C GLU A 240 -3.38 2.83 -4.38
N TYR A 241 -4.26 2.34 -3.50
CA TYR A 241 -4.39 0.90 -3.18
C TYR A 241 -3.06 0.25 -2.76
N VAL A 242 -2.35 0.91 -1.85
CA VAL A 242 -1.08 0.46 -1.28
C VAL A 242 -1.28 -0.02 0.16
N GLU A 243 -0.61 -1.09 0.56
CA GLU A 243 -0.53 -1.55 1.95
C GLU A 243 0.91 -1.45 2.47
N VAL A 244 1.12 -0.76 3.59
CA VAL A 244 2.40 -0.69 4.30
C VAL A 244 2.26 -1.40 5.64
N LEU A 245 2.91 -2.56 5.75
CA LEU A 245 2.70 -3.52 6.84
C LEU A 245 4.03 -3.92 7.50
N HIS A 246 3.96 -4.26 8.79
CA HIS A 246 5.06 -4.90 9.52
C HIS A 246 6.34 -4.05 9.69
N ALA A 247 6.31 -2.75 9.42
CA ALA A 247 7.46 -1.85 9.55
C ALA A 247 7.65 -1.36 11.00
N GLY A 248 8.72 -0.58 11.24
CA GLY A 248 9.03 0.04 12.53
C GLY A 248 10.03 -0.71 13.40
N SER A 249 10.94 -1.51 12.82
CA SER A 249 11.96 -2.24 13.59
C SER A 249 12.88 -1.29 14.36
N ARG A 250 13.20 -0.15 13.76
CA ARG A 250 14.03 0.94 14.30
C ARG A 250 13.43 2.30 13.95
N THR A 251 13.97 3.37 14.55
CA THR A 251 13.50 4.72 14.28
C THR A 251 13.85 5.14 12.85
N LEU A 252 12.90 5.78 12.17
CA LEU A 252 13.11 6.40 10.85
C LEU A 252 13.64 7.82 11.00
N TYR A 253 13.26 8.50 12.09
CA TYR A 253 13.70 9.84 12.43
C TYR A 253 13.76 10.01 13.94
N SER A 254 14.88 10.52 14.45
CA SER A 254 15.06 10.77 15.88
C SER A 254 14.60 9.56 16.73
N THR A 255 13.58 9.75 17.56
CA THR A 255 12.97 8.71 18.43
C THR A 255 11.73 8.05 17.83
N ILE A 256 11.35 8.41 16.60
CA ILE A 256 10.08 8.01 15.98
C ILE A 256 10.26 6.78 15.08
N LYS A 257 9.42 5.79 15.32
CA LYS A 257 9.19 4.64 14.43
C LYS A 257 7.89 4.84 13.66
N ALA A 258 7.87 4.46 12.39
CA ALA A 258 6.66 4.50 11.58
C ALA A 258 6.72 3.49 10.42
N GLY A 259 5.56 3.17 9.83
CA GLY A 259 5.49 2.49 8.55
C GLY A 259 6.08 3.34 7.42
N MET A 260 5.72 4.63 7.42
CA MET A 260 6.26 5.61 6.49
C MET A 260 6.53 6.94 7.21
N TYR A 261 7.65 7.57 6.85
CA TYR A 261 8.07 8.88 7.33
C TYR A 261 8.22 9.84 6.14
N ILE A 262 7.54 10.98 6.19
CA ILE A 262 7.61 12.05 5.17
C ILE A 262 8.27 13.25 5.79
N ALA A 263 9.37 13.72 5.18
CA ALA A 263 10.13 14.84 5.71
C ALA A 263 10.96 15.58 4.68
N GLY A 264 11.40 16.77 5.05
CA GLY A 264 12.04 17.73 4.15
C GLY A 264 11.07 18.84 3.76
N THR A 265 11.59 19.94 3.23
CA THR A 265 10.83 21.17 2.99
C THR A 265 9.96 21.13 1.73
N LYS A 266 10.08 20.08 0.92
CA LYS A 266 9.37 19.92 -0.35
C LYS A 266 8.72 18.55 -0.51
N ALA A 267 8.97 17.63 0.43
CA ALA A 267 8.54 16.25 0.32
C ALA A 267 7.01 16.19 0.23
N GLN A 268 6.49 15.52 -0.79
CA GLN A 268 5.06 15.56 -1.05
C GLN A 268 4.55 14.26 -1.66
N ILE A 269 3.30 13.90 -1.37
CA ILE A 269 2.66 12.68 -1.88
C ILE A 269 1.13 12.80 -1.90
N ALA A 270 0.49 12.08 -2.81
CA ALA A 270 -0.94 11.75 -2.76
C ALA A 270 -1.15 10.33 -2.21
N ILE A 271 -2.06 10.16 -1.25
CA ILE A 271 -2.34 8.85 -0.63
C ILE A 271 -3.84 8.57 -0.68
N LYS A 272 -4.25 7.54 -1.41
CA LYS A 272 -5.66 7.18 -1.59
C LYS A 272 -5.89 5.68 -1.42
N ASN A 273 -7.05 5.28 -0.89
CA ASN A 273 -7.47 3.90 -0.77
C ASN A 273 -6.41 2.95 -0.18
N SER A 274 -5.54 3.47 0.69
CA SER A 274 -4.34 2.78 1.16
C SER A 274 -4.45 2.39 2.63
N LEU A 275 -3.72 1.35 3.02
CA LEU A 275 -3.70 0.77 4.36
C LEU A 275 -2.31 0.94 5.00
N PHE A 276 -2.27 1.49 6.21
CA PHE A 276 -1.09 1.44 7.06
C PHE A 276 -1.44 0.64 8.31
N ALA A 277 -0.93 -0.59 8.40
CA ALA A 277 -1.34 -1.48 9.47
C ALA A 277 -0.21 -2.34 10.02
N GLU A 278 -0.40 -2.79 11.26
CA GLU A 278 0.53 -3.73 11.89
C GLU A 278 1.98 -3.23 11.95
N ASN A 279 2.16 -1.90 12.04
CA ASN A 279 3.48 -1.29 12.20
C ASN A 279 3.81 -1.12 13.69
N SER A 280 5.09 -1.29 14.02
CA SER A 280 5.66 -0.95 15.33
C SER A 280 6.05 0.53 15.34
N GLY A 281 5.07 1.40 15.57
CA GLY A 281 5.19 2.85 15.50
C GLY A 281 3.89 3.47 15.02
N TYR A 282 3.98 4.65 14.43
CA TYR A 282 2.88 5.24 13.66
C TYR A 282 2.67 4.49 12.34
N GLY A 283 1.46 4.54 11.78
CA GLY A 283 1.28 4.12 10.39
C GLY A 283 2.00 5.08 9.43
N LEU A 284 1.66 6.38 9.56
CA LEU A 284 2.26 7.47 8.80
C LEU A 284 2.72 8.58 9.74
N TYR A 285 3.95 9.07 9.56
CA TYR A 285 4.48 10.26 10.23
C TYR A 285 4.82 11.32 9.19
N VAL A 286 4.19 12.48 9.27
CA VAL A 286 4.44 13.64 8.41
C VAL A 286 5.05 14.75 9.24
N GLN A 287 6.35 14.98 9.08
CA GLN A 287 7.03 16.06 9.78
C GLN A 287 6.59 17.43 9.26
N ASP A 288 6.80 18.48 10.06
CA ASP A 288 6.77 19.85 9.58
C ASP A 288 7.59 20.04 8.28
N GLY A 289 6.97 20.66 7.28
CA GLY A 289 7.49 20.79 5.90
C GLY A 289 7.08 19.67 4.93
N GLY A 290 6.69 18.49 5.41
CA GLY A 290 6.11 17.43 4.58
C GLY A 290 4.68 17.79 4.15
N ILE A 291 4.30 17.43 2.92
CA ILE A 291 3.03 17.85 2.30
C ILE A 291 2.22 16.63 1.86
N ILE A 292 1.01 16.49 2.38
CA ILE A 292 -0.01 15.61 1.81
C ILE A 292 -0.79 16.44 0.79
N ARG A 293 -0.70 16.08 -0.49
CA ARG A 293 -1.42 16.81 -1.56
C ARG A 293 -2.87 16.36 -1.71
N GLU A 294 -3.08 15.06 -1.54
CA GLU A 294 -4.38 14.40 -1.65
C GLU A 294 -4.44 13.29 -0.62
N PHE A 295 -5.58 13.18 0.05
CA PHE A 295 -5.85 12.14 1.04
C PHE A 295 -7.29 11.67 0.86
N ALA A 296 -7.51 10.39 0.59
CA ALA A 296 -8.87 9.87 0.38
C ALA A 296 -9.02 8.41 0.81
N GLN A 297 -9.99 8.11 1.67
CA GLN A 297 -10.42 6.74 2.00
C GLN A 297 -9.28 5.80 2.44
N ASN A 298 -8.38 6.33 3.28
CA ASN A 298 -7.28 5.55 3.83
C ASN A 298 -7.68 4.88 5.14
N THR A 299 -7.06 3.74 5.44
CA THR A 299 -7.29 3.00 6.69
C THR A 299 -6.00 2.87 7.48
N PHE A 300 -6.09 3.10 8.78
CA PHE A 300 -5.01 2.89 9.73
C PHE A 300 -5.49 1.94 10.82
N SER A 301 -4.83 0.80 10.98
CA SER A 301 -5.25 -0.24 11.93
C SER A 301 -4.09 -0.95 12.59
N ASN A 302 -4.27 -1.36 13.85
CA ASN A 302 -3.31 -2.21 14.56
C ASN A 302 -1.86 -1.70 14.60
N ASN A 303 -1.61 -0.40 14.46
CA ASN A 303 -0.28 0.19 14.69
C ASN A 303 -0.03 0.33 16.21
N THR A 304 1.22 0.27 16.67
CA THR A 304 1.49 0.36 18.14
C THR A 304 1.32 1.77 18.70
N GLU A 305 1.50 2.81 17.88
CA GLU A 305 1.15 4.19 18.21
C GLU A 305 -0.22 4.55 17.62
N SER A 306 -0.52 5.82 17.35
CA SER A 306 -1.69 6.18 16.55
C SER A 306 -1.48 5.88 15.06
N GLY A 307 -2.57 5.89 14.30
CA GLY A 307 -2.51 5.69 12.86
C GLY A 307 -1.62 6.74 12.17
N MET A 308 -1.72 8.00 12.60
CA MET A 308 -1.00 9.10 11.98
C MET A 308 -0.54 10.16 12.99
N MET A 309 0.64 10.72 12.72
CA MET A 309 1.14 11.96 13.30
C MET A 309 1.48 12.96 12.19
N LEU A 310 0.97 14.19 12.25
CA LEU A 310 1.20 15.23 11.24
C LEU A 310 1.35 16.64 11.84
N SER A 311 1.89 17.59 11.06
CA SER A 311 1.80 19.02 11.38
C SER A 311 0.40 19.57 11.08
N ALA A 312 0.01 20.65 11.77
CA ALA A 312 -1.32 21.26 11.65
C ALA A 312 -1.67 21.71 10.22
N ASP A 313 -0.67 22.09 9.42
CA ASP A 313 -0.83 22.53 8.03
C ASP A 313 -1.39 21.41 7.12
N ASN A 314 -1.21 20.14 7.49
CA ASN A 314 -1.70 19.00 6.72
C ASN A 314 -3.09 18.53 7.15
N VAL A 315 -3.67 19.05 8.24
CA VAL A 315 -5.00 18.61 8.69
C VAL A 315 -6.12 18.92 7.68
N PRO A 316 -6.17 20.09 7.02
CA PRO A 316 -7.27 20.44 6.11
C PRO A 316 -7.41 19.54 4.87
N VAL A 317 -6.34 18.83 4.49
CA VAL A 317 -6.37 17.95 3.30
C VAL A 317 -6.92 16.55 3.62
N LEU A 318 -7.06 16.21 4.91
CA LEU A 318 -7.56 14.90 5.32
C LEU A 318 -9.04 14.77 4.97
N ASP A 319 -9.41 13.69 4.27
CA ASP A 319 -10.81 13.39 4.04
C ASP A 319 -11.49 12.81 5.28
N VAL A 320 -12.79 13.07 5.40
CA VAL A 320 -13.61 12.63 6.54
C VAL A 320 -13.96 11.14 6.51
N ALA A 321 -13.69 10.43 5.42
CA ALA A 321 -14.01 9.01 5.24
C ALA A 321 -12.85 8.08 5.62
N SER A 322 -11.63 8.61 5.76
CA SER A 322 -10.49 7.87 6.28
C SER A 322 -10.71 7.41 7.73
N VAL A 323 -10.23 6.21 8.05
CA VAL A 323 -10.49 5.52 9.32
C VAL A 323 -9.21 5.35 10.13
N PHE A 324 -9.24 5.80 11.39
CA PHE A 324 -8.13 5.70 12.34
C PHE A 324 -8.48 4.88 13.60
N THR A 325 -9.68 4.32 13.63
CA THR A 325 -10.26 3.59 14.77
C THR A 325 -10.03 2.07 14.72
N GLY A 326 -9.21 1.58 13.79
CA GLY A 326 -8.95 0.16 13.54
C GLY A 326 -8.03 -0.55 14.56
N GLY A 327 -8.10 -0.21 15.85
CA GLY A 327 -7.31 -0.88 16.89
C GLY A 327 -5.85 -0.41 16.97
N ASN A 328 -5.57 0.84 16.61
CA ASN A 328 -4.26 1.45 16.85
C ASN A 328 -4.03 1.62 18.35
N GLY A 329 -2.77 1.74 18.78
CA GLY A 329 -2.43 2.02 20.18
C GLY A 329 -3.14 3.26 20.71
N ARG A 330 -3.44 4.22 19.81
CA ARG A 330 -4.42 5.29 20.05
C ARG A 330 -5.27 5.53 18.80
N ASN A 331 -6.58 5.49 18.96
CA ASN A 331 -7.55 5.72 17.88
C ASN A 331 -7.82 7.23 17.71
N VAL A 332 -6.80 7.96 17.29
CA VAL A 332 -6.81 9.42 17.07
C VAL A 332 -5.95 9.75 15.86
N VAL A 333 -6.13 10.96 15.32
CA VAL A 333 -5.14 11.60 14.45
C VAL A 333 -4.30 12.54 15.29
N GLU A 334 -3.00 12.27 15.45
CA GLU A 334 -2.14 13.14 16.24
C GLU A 334 -1.61 14.31 15.43
N VAL A 335 -1.68 15.50 16.02
CA VAL A 335 -1.17 16.74 15.46
C VAL A 335 -0.05 17.23 16.37
N MET A 336 1.17 17.28 15.85
CA MET A 336 2.32 17.78 16.61
C MET A 336 2.20 19.28 16.88
N GLY A 337 2.87 19.75 17.94
CA GLY A 337 3.04 21.18 18.19
C GLY A 337 3.60 21.88 16.95
N SER A 338 2.84 22.82 16.42
CA SER A 338 3.09 23.47 15.13
C SER A 338 2.27 24.76 15.03
N THR A 339 2.40 25.48 13.91
CA THR A 339 1.68 26.74 13.68
C THR A 339 0.60 26.53 12.64
N ILE A 340 -0.63 26.93 12.95
CA ILE A 340 -1.69 27.16 11.97
C ILE A 340 -1.43 28.51 11.33
N LYS A 341 -1.07 28.47 10.04
CA LYS A 341 -0.66 29.62 9.23
C LYS A 341 -1.27 29.54 7.84
N GLY A 342 -1.22 30.63 7.10
CA GLY A 342 -1.71 30.71 5.73
C GLY A 342 -2.28 32.08 5.41
N THR A 343 -2.61 32.30 4.14
CA THR A 343 -3.25 33.55 3.68
C THR A 343 -4.78 33.48 3.74
N SER A 344 -5.33 32.32 4.07
CA SER A 344 -6.76 32.03 4.14
C SER A 344 -7.08 31.37 5.48
N GLU A 345 -8.37 31.31 5.80
CA GLU A 345 -8.91 30.58 6.94
C GLU A 345 -8.61 29.08 6.79
N VAL A 346 -8.16 28.46 7.87
CA VAL A 346 -7.84 27.04 7.97
C VAL A 346 -9.02 26.33 8.62
N GLU A 347 -9.62 25.38 7.92
CA GLU A 347 -10.81 24.66 8.34
C GLU A 347 -10.48 23.24 8.78
N TRP A 348 -10.95 22.84 9.97
CA TRP A 348 -10.87 21.46 10.44
C TRP A 348 -12.27 20.86 10.58
N THR A 349 -12.44 19.66 10.03
CA THR A 349 -13.73 18.97 9.90
C THR A 349 -13.72 17.68 10.72
N PRO A 350 -14.81 17.29 11.41
CA PRO A 350 -14.83 16.02 12.12
C PRO A 350 -14.82 14.84 11.14
N PHE A 351 -14.15 13.76 11.51
CA PHE A 351 -14.26 12.49 10.78
C PHE A 351 -15.67 11.90 10.94
N THR A 352 -16.08 11.13 9.94
CA THR A 352 -17.40 10.46 9.92
C THR A 352 -17.58 9.54 11.13
N ASP A 353 -16.51 8.86 11.55
CA ASP A 353 -16.49 7.96 12.71
C ASP A 353 -16.22 8.67 14.06
N LYS A 354 -16.16 10.02 14.03
CA LYS A 354 -15.85 10.89 15.19
C LYS A 354 -14.47 10.67 15.79
N THR A 355 -13.50 10.16 15.01
CA THR A 355 -12.08 10.14 15.41
C THR A 355 -11.65 11.54 15.92
N PRO A 356 -11.03 11.63 17.11
CA PRO A 356 -10.49 12.90 17.60
C PRO A 356 -9.19 13.32 16.91
N TYR A 357 -8.96 14.63 16.82
CA TYR A 357 -7.62 15.19 16.62
C TYR A 357 -6.95 15.32 17.98
N ARG A 358 -5.76 14.75 18.16
CA ARG A 358 -5.01 14.84 19.40
C ARG A 358 -3.81 15.79 19.26
N ILE A 359 -3.79 16.87 20.03
CA ILE A 359 -2.75 17.90 19.96
C ILE A 359 -1.61 17.58 20.92
N ASN A 360 -0.42 17.37 20.37
CA ASN A 360 0.80 17.02 21.10
C ASN A 360 1.78 18.20 21.14
N GLY A 361 1.48 19.19 21.98
CA GLY A 361 2.36 20.34 22.23
C GLY A 361 1.64 21.67 22.11
N GLU A 362 2.39 22.70 21.72
CA GLU A 362 1.85 24.04 21.48
C GLU A 362 1.34 24.17 20.04
N LEU A 363 0.05 24.50 19.91
CA LEU A 363 -0.56 24.89 18.65
C LEU A 363 -0.67 26.42 18.62
N THR A 364 0.11 27.05 17.75
CA THR A 364 0.08 28.51 17.57
C THR A 364 -0.81 28.88 16.40
N VAL A 365 -1.72 29.83 16.59
CA VAL A 365 -2.69 30.27 15.58
C VAL A 365 -2.33 31.68 15.15
N THR A 366 -1.93 31.83 13.88
CA THR A 366 -1.49 33.10 13.26
C THR A 366 -2.36 33.54 12.08
N THR A 367 -3.36 32.74 11.73
CA THR A 367 -4.40 33.04 10.74
C THR A 367 -5.77 32.70 11.34
N GLY A 368 -6.85 32.79 10.56
CA GLY A 368 -8.16 32.28 10.97
C GLY A 368 -8.16 30.76 11.08
N TRP A 369 -8.61 30.23 12.21
CA TRP A 369 -8.80 28.80 12.42
C TRP A 369 -10.26 28.49 12.73
N TRP A 370 -10.90 27.71 11.87
CA TRP A 370 -12.31 27.33 11.96
C TRP A 370 -12.48 25.86 12.29
N LEU A 371 -13.26 25.58 13.33
CA LEU A 371 -13.65 24.22 13.72
C LEU A 371 -15.12 23.99 13.39
N ASN A 372 -15.39 23.03 12.50
CA ASN A 372 -16.74 22.64 12.14
C ASN A 372 -17.49 21.92 13.27
N PRO A 373 -18.83 22.01 13.32
CA PRO A 373 -19.63 21.33 14.33
C PRO A 373 -19.28 19.86 14.48
N GLY A 374 -19.02 19.42 15.71
CA GLY A 374 -18.67 18.03 16.04
C GLY A 374 -17.17 17.74 16.09
N VAL A 375 -16.28 18.69 15.77
CA VAL A 375 -14.84 18.51 15.98
C VAL A 375 -14.55 18.21 17.46
N THR A 376 -13.74 17.18 17.69
CA THR A 376 -13.19 16.84 19.00
C THR A 376 -11.68 17.00 18.97
N LEU A 377 -11.16 17.87 19.83
CA LEU A 377 -9.74 18.06 20.12
C LEU A 377 -9.41 17.41 21.47
N GLU A 378 -8.48 16.47 21.47
CA GLU A 378 -7.89 15.88 22.67
C GLU A 378 -6.49 16.49 22.91
N MET A 379 -6.30 17.15 24.04
CA MET A 379 -5.07 17.84 24.36
C MET A 379 -4.16 16.90 25.15
N ALA A 380 -2.93 16.67 24.67
CA ALA A 380 -1.92 15.96 25.43
C ALA A 380 -1.57 16.71 26.73
N ARG A 381 -0.90 16.02 27.66
CA ARG A 381 -0.49 16.63 28.92
C ARG A 381 0.34 17.90 28.64
N ASP A 382 -0.04 18.98 29.31
CA ASP A 382 0.57 20.31 29.21
C ASP A 382 0.54 20.97 27.81
N ALA A 383 -0.18 20.40 26.85
CA ALA A 383 -0.43 21.02 25.56
C ALA A 383 -1.18 22.36 25.72
N VAL A 384 -1.01 23.26 24.74
CA VAL A 384 -1.55 24.63 24.80
C VAL A 384 -2.02 25.07 23.42
N ILE A 385 -3.12 25.81 23.39
CA ILE A 385 -3.57 26.53 22.19
C ILE A 385 -3.26 28.01 22.41
N ARG A 386 -2.44 28.59 21.54
CA ARG A 386 -2.09 30.01 21.56
C ARG A 386 -2.67 30.71 20.34
N ILE A 387 -3.55 31.66 20.55
CA ILE A 387 -4.10 32.51 19.50
C ILE A 387 -3.35 33.84 19.52
N ASN A 388 -2.47 34.06 18.54
CA ASN A 388 -1.69 35.29 18.42
C ASN A 388 -2.53 36.45 17.88
N THR A 389 -1.98 37.67 17.94
CA THR A 389 -2.65 38.92 17.56
C THR A 389 -3.27 38.89 16.16
N ASP A 390 -2.61 38.22 15.22
CA ASP A 390 -2.97 38.21 13.80
C ASP A 390 -3.94 37.06 13.44
N GLY A 391 -4.13 36.10 14.37
CA GLY A 391 -5.00 34.94 14.18
C GLY A 391 -6.32 35.05 14.94
N TYR A 392 -7.18 34.05 14.77
CA TYR A 392 -8.37 33.86 15.61
C TYR A 392 -8.80 32.40 15.63
N LEU A 393 -9.54 32.02 16.68
CA LEU A 393 -10.22 30.71 16.76
C LEU A 393 -11.73 30.91 16.67
N SER A 394 -12.37 30.33 15.64
CA SER A 394 -13.81 30.26 15.51
C SER A 394 -14.26 28.81 15.68
N ALA A 395 -14.68 28.46 16.90
CA ALA A 395 -15.24 27.16 17.25
C ALA A 395 -16.76 27.29 17.43
N ARG A 396 -17.52 26.89 16.41
CA ARG A 396 -18.97 27.05 16.38
C ARG A 396 -19.64 25.69 16.21
N GLY A 397 -20.04 25.10 17.32
CA GLY A 397 -20.81 23.87 17.34
C GLY A 397 -22.30 24.11 17.11
N THR A 398 -23.06 23.03 17.23
CA THR A 398 -24.52 23.07 17.40
C THR A 398 -24.91 22.38 18.70
N ALA A 399 -26.18 22.49 19.10
CA ALA A 399 -26.68 21.82 20.30
C ALA A 399 -26.45 20.29 20.28
N THR A 400 -26.47 19.67 19.10
CA THR A 400 -26.25 18.23 18.89
C THR A 400 -24.80 17.88 18.56
N ASN A 401 -24.11 18.73 17.80
CA ASN A 401 -22.73 18.53 17.37
C ASN A 401 -21.85 19.62 17.97
N LYS A 402 -21.64 19.54 19.28
CA LYS A 402 -20.78 20.48 20.00
C LYS A 402 -19.32 20.35 19.56
N ILE A 403 -18.58 21.45 19.61
CA ILE A 403 -17.12 21.38 19.60
C ILE A 403 -16.65 20.87 20.96
N THR A 404 -15.72 19.92 21.00
CA THR A 404 -15.14 19.44 22.26
C THR A 404 -13.64 19.73 22.27
N ILE A 405 -13.14 20.41 23.30
CA ILE A 405 -11.70 20.62 23.54
C ILE A 405 -11.42 20.18 24.98
N THR A 406 -10.76 19.04 25.13
CA THR A 406 -10.60 18.38 26.45
C THR A 406 -9.24 17.71 26.59
N GLY A 407 -8.84 17.34 27.81
CA GLY A 407 -7.62 16.57 28.03
C GLY A 407 -7.74 15.15 27.47
N ALA A 408 -6.67 14.60 26.90
CA ALA A 408 -6.68 13.25 26.31
C ALA A 408 -7.11 12.15 27.31
N GLU A 409 -6.83 12.32 28.60
CA GLU A 409 -7.25 11.40 29.68
C GLU A 409 -8.54 11.85 30.39
N ARG A 410 -9.13 12.98 29.99
CA ARG A 410 -10.37 13.55 30.56
C ARG A 410 -10.33 13.74 32.09
N THR A 411 -9.13 13.98 32.64
CA THR A 411 -8.88 14.27 34.06
C THR A 411 -8.72 15.77 34.27
N ALA A 412 -9.13 16.31 35.43
CA ALA A 412 -8.97 17.74 35.71
C ALA A 412 -7.49 18.18 35.68
N ALA A 413 -7.22 19.44 35.30
CA ALA A 413 -5.87 20.00 35.26
C ALA A 413 -4.87 19.17 34.42
N PHE A 414 -5.30 18.72 33.23
CA PHE A 414 -4.52 17.86 32.35
C PHE A 414 -3.61 18.62 31.38
N TRP A 415 -4.16 19.61 30.70
CA TRP A 415 -3.45 20.42 29.71
C TRP A 415 -3.40 21.88 30.14
N LYS A 416 -2.65 22.73 29.44
CA LYS A 416 -2.33 24.08 29.93
C LYS A 416 -3.50 25.06 29.76
N GLY A 417 -4.27 24.95 28.69
CA GLY A 417 -5.42 25.80 28.37
C GLY A 417 -5.31 26.51 27.02
N ILE A 418 -6.32 27.32 26.70
CA ILE A 418 -6.32 28.25 25.57
C ILE A 418 -5.88 29.62 26.05
N ILE A 419 -4.99 30.29 25.32
CA ILE A 419 -4.65 31.70 25.54
C ILE A 419 -4.88 32.51 24.26
N CYS A 420 -5.66 33.58 24.38
CA CYS A 420 -6.01 34.47 23.29
C CYS A 420 -5.41 35.87 23.50
N TYR A 421 -4.57 36.29 22.55
CA TYR A 421 -4.04 37.66 22.44
C TYR A 421 -4.74 38.47 21.35
N SER A 422 -5.63 37.84 20.58
CA SER A 422 -6.24 38.43 19.39
C SER A 422 -7.39 39.38 19.72
N ALA A 423 -7.38 40.53 19.05
CA ALA A 423 -8.48 41.49 19.03
C ALA A 423 -9.51 41.19 17.93
N SER A 424 -9.47 40.03 17.28
CA SER A 424 -10.48 39.67 16.28
C SER A 424 -11.85 39.45 16.92
N ALA A 425 -12.90 39.93 16.27
CA ALA A 425 -14.28 39.62 16.65
C ALA A 425 -14.69 38.18 16.27
N GLN A 426 -13.85 37.48 15.49
CA GLN A 426 -14.09 36.09 15.08
C GLN A 426 -13.57 35.07 16.12
N ASN A 427 -12.96 35.53 17.21
CA ASN A 427 -12.68 34.67 18.37
C ASN A 427 -13.99 34.25 19.03
N ILE A 428 -14.45 33.04 18.74
CA ILE A 428 -15.77 32.55 19.13
C ILE A 428 -15.65 31.13 19.69
N LEU A 429 -16.26 30.93 20.86
CA LEU A 429 -16.61 29.63 21.41
C LEU A 429 -18.14 29.60 21.54
N ASP A 430 -18.82 28.88 20.65
CA ASP A 430 -20.27 28.74 20.68
C ASP A 430 -20.66 27.27 20.58
N ASN A 431 -21.59 26.81 21.43
CA ASN A 431 -21.99 25.41 21.54
C ASN A 431 -20.78 24.47 21.68
N ALA A 432 -19.93 24.73 22.67
CA ALA A 432 -18.71 23.97 22.91
C ALA A 432 -18.65 23.33 24.31
N ASP A 433 -17.75 22.36 24.49
CA ASP A 433 -17.27 21.86 25.78
C ASP A 433 -15.76 22.08 25.86
N ILE A 434 -15.34 22.93 26.80
CA ILE A 434 -13.93 23.19 27.10
C ILE A 434 -13.65 22.69 28.49
N SER A 435 -12.83 21.64 28.61
CA SER A 435 -12.63 20.97 29.89
C SER A 435 -11.20 20.59 30.17
N ASN A 436 -10.90 20.40 31.45
CA ASN A 436 -9.71 19.70 31.93
C ASN A 436 -8.37 20.43 31.71
N ALA A 437 -8.36 21.74 31.51
CA ALA A 437 -7.12 22.52 31.41
C ALA A 437 -6.66 23.09 32.75
N GLY A 438 -5.63 23.94 32.73
CA GLY A 438 -5.03 24.54 33.92
C GLY A 438 -4.09 23.59 34.67
N SER A 439 -3.36 22.73 33.98
CA SER A 439 -2.29 21.91 34.59
C SER A 439 -1.20 22.78 35.24
N SER A 440 -0.80 23.84 34.55
CA SER A 440 0.22 24.80 34.93
C SER A 440 -0.23 26.24 34.69
N VAL A 441 0.56 27.20 35.17
CA VAL A 441 0.29 28.63 34.96
C VAL A 441 0.35 28.93 33.47
N ILE A 442 -0.73 29.48 32.91
CA ILE A 442 -0.79 29.86 31.50
C ILE A 442 -0.34 31.31 31.29
N VAL A 443 -0.72 32.23 32.19
CA VAL A 443 -0.32 33.65 32.16
C VAL A 443 -0.57 34.32 33.52
N SER A 444 0.23 35.33 33.91
CA SER A 444 0.01 36.18 35.10
C SER A 444 -0.31 35.42 36.42
N ALA A 445 0.39 34.33 36.68
CA ALA A 445 0.16 33.42 37.83
C ALA A 445 -1.23 32.76 37.85
N LYS A 446 -1.96 32.75 36.72
CA LYS A 446 -3.27 32.13 36.57
C LYS A 446 -3.16 30.78 35.87
N LYS A 447 -3.88 29.80 36.39
CA LYS A 447 -4.22 28.54 35.69
C LYS A 447 -5.68 28.66 35.25
N THR A 448 -6.01 28.28 34.02
CA THR A 448 -7.40 28.38 33.54
C THR A 448 -7.67 27.48 32.33
N ASN A 449 -8.94 27.18 32.03
CA ASN A 449 -9.32 26.60 30.73
C ASN A 449 -9.10 27.60 29.59
N VAL A 450 -9.54 28.85 29.76
CA VAL A 450 -9.47 29.89 28.74
C VAL A 450 -8.95 31.19 29.35
N ALA A 451 -7.88 31.74 28.78
CA ALA A 451 -7.35 33.05 29.10
C ALA A 451 -7.54 34.00 27.90
N ILE A 452 -8.17 35.14 28.14
CA ILE A 452 -8.19 36.28 27.21
C ILE A 452 -7.25 37.32 27.80
N TYR A 453 -6.15 37.60 27.10
CA TYR A 453 -5.03 38.33 27.67
C TYR A 453 -4.45 39.35 26.70
N GLY A 454 -4.25 40.58 27.19
CA GLY A 454 -3.66 41.68 26.43
C GLY A 454 -4.67 42.77 26.08
N THR A 455 -4.15 43.95 25.76
CA THR A 455 -4.97 45.12 25.45
C THR A 455 -5.75 44.89 24.16
N GLY A 456 -7.08 45.00 24.24
CA GLY A 456 -7.98 44.82 23.10
C GLY A 456 -8.29 43.37 22.75
N ALA A 457 -7.64 42.38 23.39
CA ALA A 457 -7.94 40.98 23.16
C ALA A 457 -9.41 40.68 23.53
N LYS A 458 -10.10 39.90 22.70
CA LYS A 458 -11.52 39.60 22.92
C LYS A 458 -11.94 38.24 22.41
N MET A 459 -13.00 37.70 23.02
CA MET A 459 -13.65 36.46 22.60
C MET A 459 -15.14 36.50 22.97
N ALA A 460 -15.99 35.99 22.09
CA ALA A 460 -17.40 35.72 22.41
C ALA A 460 -17.54 34.26 22.84
N ILE A 461 -18.12 34.03 24.02
CA ILE A 461 -18.31 32.70 24.60
C ILE A 461 -19.80 32.53 24.95
N LYS A 462 -20.48 31.63 24.27
CA LYS A 462 -21.92 31.35 24.44
C LYS A 462 -22.21 29.86 24.36
N ASN A 463 -23.29 29.43 25.01
CA ASN A 463 -23.79 28.04 24.99
C ASN A 463 -22.70 26.99 25.28
N THR A 464 -21.68 27.37 26.05
CA THR A 464 -20.46 26.59 26.22
C THR A 464 -20.38 26.07 27.65
N ARG A 465 -19.96 24.81 27.80
CA ARG A 465 -19.63 24.23 29.10
C ARG A 465 -18.13 24.41 29.34
N ILE A 466 -17.75 25.01 30.47
CA ILE A 466 -16.35 25.21 30.88
C ILE A 466 -16.12 24.55 32.23
N SER A 467 -15.30 23.50 32.27
CA SER A 467 -15.22 22.67 33.48
C SER A 467 -13.85 22.06 33.80
N GLY A 468 -13.67 21.60 35.03
CA GLY A 468 -12.53 20.76 35.41
C GLY A 468 -11.18 21.49 35.35
N SER A 469 -11.16 22.82 35.46
CA SER A 469 -9.92 23.58 35.42
C SER A 469 -9.11 23.42 36.72
N GLY A 470 -7.79 23.33 36.60
CA GLY A 470 -6.85 23.45 37.73
C GLY A 470 -6.73 24.86 38.32
N GLY A 471 -7.47 25.83 37.79
CA GLY A 471 -7.66 27.16 38.38
C GLY A 471 -9.03 27.72 38.02
N TYR A 472 -9.08 28.87 37.33
CA TYR A 472 -10.32 29.51 36.91
C TYR A 472 -10.93 28.82 35.69
N GLY A 473 -12.27 28.82 35.56
CA GLY A 473 -12.89 28.44 34.28
C GLY A 473 -12.47 29.38 33.15
N LEU A 474 -12.58 30.69 33.37
CA LEU A 474 -12.19 31.75 32.44
C LEU A 474 -11.43 32.86 33.16
N PHE A 475 -10.33 33.31 32.56
CA PHE A 475 -9.59 34.50 32.98
C PHE A 475 -9.61 35.56 31.88
N VAL A 476 -9.93 36.81 32.24
CA VAL A 476 -9.91 37.98 31.35
C VAL A 476 -9.03 39.05 32.00
N SER A 477 -7.93 39.43 31.34
CA SER A 477 -6.99 40.42 31.88
C SER A 477 -7.51 41.85 31.74
N TYR A 478 -6.84 42.78 32.42
CA TYR A 478 -7.05 44.22 32.22
C TYR A 478 -6.95 44.58 30.72
N GLY A 479 -7.92 45.35 30.22
CA GLY A 479 -7.99 45.79 28.82
C GLY A 479 -8.45 44.73 27.82
N SER A 480 -8.71 43.50 28.24
CA SER A 480 -9.37 42.46 27.43
C SER A 480 -10.89 42.48 27.63
N SER A 481 -11.65 41.82 26.75
CA SER A 481 -13.11 41.74 26.88
C SER A 481 -13.71 40.39 26.51
N VAL A 482 -14.86 40.10 27.11
CA VAL A 482 -15.74 38.96 26.81
C VAL A 482 -17.18 39.48 26.79
N ASN A 483 -18.12 38.74 26.20
CA ASN A 483 -19.53 39.13 26.20
C ASN A 483 -20.09 39.30 27.63
N THR A 484 -20.96 40.30 27.82
CA THR A 484 -21.45 40.73 29.13
C THR A 484 -22.28 39.66 29.85
N ASP A 485 -22.93 38.79 29.08
CA ASP A 485 -23.75 37.67 29.53
C ASP A 485 -22.95 36.37 29.71
N VAL A 486 -21.61 36.40 29.70
CA VAL A 486 -20.77 35.19 29.75
C VAL A 486 -21.11 34.24 30.90
N MET A 487 -21.50 34.76 32.07
CA MET A 487 -21.88 33.95 33.23
C MET A 487 -23.22 33.24 33.06
N THR A 488 -24.18 33.88 32.38
CA THR A 488 -25.56 33.38 32.21
C THR A 488 -25.76 32.61 30.91
N ALA A 489 -24.94 32.88 29.90
CA ALA A 489 -24.98 32.23 28.60
C ALA A 489 -24.23 30.88 28.56
N ASN A 490 -23.51 30.53 29.65
CA ASN A 490 -22.62 29.38 29.70
C ASN A 490 -22.79 28.60 31.01
N THR A 491 -22.29 27.37 31.03
CA THR A 491 -22.27 26.53 32.23
C THR A 491 -20.83 26.38 32.72
N PHE A 492 -20.60 26.67 34.00
CA PHE A 492 -19.29 26.50 34.64
C PHE A 492 -19.40 25.57 35.82
N GLU A 493 -18.52 24.57 35.89
CA GLU A 493 -18.57 23.57 36.96
C GLU A 493 -17.20 22.97 37.25
N SER A 494 -17.00 22.53 38.50
CA SER A 494 -15.81 21.76 38.91
C SER A 494 -14.47 22.44 38.59
N ASN A 495 -14.42 23.78 38.64
CA ASN A 495 -13.18 24.54 38.52
C ASN A 495 -12.55 24.72 39.92
N ALA A 496 -11.22 24.62 40.02
CA ALA A 496 -10.53 24.68 41.30
C ALA A 496 -10.57 26.07 41.97
N GLN A 497 -10.77 27.12 41.18
CA GLN A 497 -10.98 28.50 41.65
C GLN A 497 -12.35 29.00 41.17
N THR A 498 -12.61 30.31 41.31
CA THR A 498 -13.85 30.90 40.83
C THR A 498 -14.03 30.66 39.34
N ASN A 499 -15.29 30.53 38.90
CA ASN A 499 -15.61 30.19 37.51
C ASN A 499 -15.06 31.22 36.51
N VAL A 500 -15.17 32.51 36.85
CA VAL A 500 -14.67 33.60 36.00
C VAL A 500 -13.93 34.62 36.86
N LEU A 501 -12.78 35.08 36.37
CA LEU A 501 -12.04 36.23 36.89
C LEU A 501 -11.88 37.25 35.77
N ILE A 502 -12.36 38.47 35.99
CA ILE A 502 -12.18 39.63 35.10
C ILE A 502 -11.42 40.69 35.89
N GLU A 503 -10.21 41.00 35.45
CA GLU A 503 -9.42 42.12 35.99
C GLU A 503 -9.98 43.44 35.44
N LYS A 504 -10.22 44.39 36.35
CA LYS A 504 -10.81 45.70 36.04
C LYS A 504 -9.79 46.81 36.03
#